data_AF-K6U3P5-F1
#
_entry.id   AF-K6U3P5-F1
#
_cell.length_a   1.000
_cell.length_b   1.000
_cell.length_c   1.000
_cell.angle_alpha   90.00
_cell.angle_beta   90.00
_cell.angle_gamma   90.00
#
_symmetry.space_group_name_H-M   'P 1'
#
loop_
_entity.id
_entity.type
_entity.pdbx_description
1 polymer ?
#
loop_
_entity_poly.entity_id
_entity_poly.type
_entity_poly.pdbx_seq_one_letter_code
_entity_poly.pdbx_strand_id
1 'polypeptide(L)' 'MCESTVYDTKGIKLMDDVIHMKIYGDRIEMVDILNQGMTVEGKIVELDLEKHSIFIEVDEKGLVK' A
#
# COMPACT_ATOMS: atom_id res chain seq x y z
N MET A 1 -5.92 -13.14 11.82
CA MET A 1 -5.67 -12.64 10.47
C MET A 1 -5.10 -11.24 10.68
N CYS A 2 -3.96 -10.92 10.09
CA CYS A 2 -3.34 -9.61 10.27
C CYS A 2 -3.26 -8.95 8.91
N GLU A 3 -4.24 -8.10 8.65
CA GLU A 3 -4.33 -7.21 7.52
C GLU A 3 -3.85 -5.80 7.93
N SER A 4 -3.58 -4.95 6.95
CA SER A 4 -3.22 -3.54 7.20
C SER A 4 -3.88 -2.62 6.18
N THR A 5 -4.20 -1.41 6.61
CA THR A 5 -4.64 -0.33 5.71
C THR A 5 -3.40 0.40 5.19
N VAL A 6 -3.37 0.64 3.89
CA VAL A 6 -2.28 1.35 3.22
C VAL A 6 -2.72 2.78 2.91
N TYR A 7 -1.89 3.74 3.31
CA TYR A 7 -2.09 5.17 3.09
C TYR A 7 -0.93 5.75 2.28
N ASP A 8 -1.17 6.88 1.62
CA ASP A 8 -0.08 7.73 1.18
C ASP A 8 0.42 8.64 2.32
N THR A 9 1.54 9.34 2.11
CA THR A 9 2.12 10.28 3.09
C THR A 9 1.26 11.53 3.33
N LYS A 10 0.22 11.76 2.53
CA LYS A 10 -0.77 12.83 2.73
C LYS A 10 -1.97 12.35 3.55
N GLY A 11 -1.95 11.08 4.00
CA GLY A 11 -3.04 10.45 4.75
C GLY A 11 -4.21 9.99 3.88
N ILE A 12 -4.05 10.01 2.54
CA ILE A 12 -5.05 9.47 1.63
C ILE A 12 -4.96 7.95 1.69
N LYS A 13 -6.09 7.31 1.98
CA LYS A 13 -6.17 5.85 1.95
C LYS A 13 -6.03 5.35 0.52
N LEU A 14 -5.08 4.44 0.31
CA LEU A 14 -4.85 3.76 -0.95
C LEU A 14 -5.67 2.45 -1.01
N MET A 15 -5.58 1.62 0.04
CA MET A 15 -6.22 0.29 0.04
C MET A 15 -6.50 -0.19 1.47
N ASP A 16 -7.67 -0.80 1.69
CA ASP A 16 -8.03 -1.48 2.94
C ASP A 16 -7.65 -2.96 2.90
N ASP A 17 -7.59 -3.58 4.09
CA ASP A 17 -7.51 -5.03 4.28
C ASP A 17 -6.39 -5.71 3.46
N VAL A 18 -5.25 -5.04 3.28
CA VAL A 18 -4.11 -5.58 2.51
C VAL A 18 -3.49 -6.73 3.29
N ILE A 19 -3.43 -7.89 2.64
CA ILE A 19 -2.86 -9.13 3.19
C ILE A 19 -1.58 -9.55 2.48
N HIS A 20 -1.29 -9.00 1.30
CA HIS A 20 -0.11 -9.31 0.54
C HIS A 20 0.40 -8.06 -0.18
N MET A 21 1.70 -7.83 -0.12
CA MET A 21 2.37 -6.75 -0.84
C MET A 21 3.67 -7.27 -1.47
N LYS A 22 3.91 -6.93 -2.73
CA LYS A 22 5.17 -7.22 -3.45
C LYS A 22 5.80 -5.91 -3.92
N ILE A 23 7.11 -5.82 -3.79
CA ILE A 23 7.86 -4.60 -4.10
C ILE A 23 8.87 -4.94 -5.21
N TYR A 24 8.77 -4.23 -6.33
CA TYR A 24 9.57 -4.38 -7.54
C TYR A 24 10.23 -3.03 -7.87
N GLY A 25 11.25 -2.65 -7.09
CA GLY A 25 11.83 -1.31 -7.21
C GLY A 25 10.84 -0.25 -6.70
N ASP A 26 10.41 0.65 -7.58
CA ASP A 26 9.39 1.67 -7.33
C ASP A 26 7.95 1.14 -7.47
N ARG A 27 7.75 -0.02 -8.13
CA ARG A 27 6.42 -0.62 -8.27
C ARG A 27 6.04 -1.43 -7.05
N ILE A 28 4.93 -1.08 -6.41
CA ILE A 28 4.36 -1.80 -5.26
C ILE A 28 3.00 -2.38 -5.67
N GLU A 29 2.88 -3.70 -5.60
CA GLU A 29 1.64 -4.43 -5.85
C GLU A 29 1.03 -4.89 -4.53
N MET A 30 -0.27 -4.65 -4.35
CA MET A 30 -1.00 -4.94 -3.12
C MET A 30 -2.23 -5.79 -3.43
N VAL A 31 -2.60 -6.69 -2.51
CA VAL A 31 -3.79 -7.55 -2.62
C VAL A 31 -4.54 -7.60 -1.29
N ASP A 32 -5.87 -7.45 -1.35
CA ASP A 32 -6.76 -7.49 -0.17
C ASP A 32 -7.27 -8.91 0.14
N ILE A 33 -8.06 -9.02 1.22
CA ILE A 33 -8.73 -10.26 1.64
C ILE A 33 -9.69 -10.87 0.60
N LEU A 34 -10.14 -10.08 -0.39
CA LEU A 34 -11.02 -10.50 -1.47
C LEU A 34 -10.25 -10.82 -2.78
N ASN A 35 -8.92 -10.83 -2.73
CA ASN A 35 -8.02 -10.95 -3.89
C ASN A 35 -8.16 -9.82 -4.93
N GLN A 36 -8.64 -8.64 -4.54
CA GLN A 36 -8.60 -7.46 -5.38
C GLN A 36 -7.20 -6.85 -5.31
N GLY A 37 -6.68 -6.37 -6.44
CA GLY A 37 -5.32 -5.85 -6.55
C GLY A 37 -5.27 -4.34 -6.79
N MET A 38 -4.18 -3.71 -6.32
CA MET A 38 -3.81 -2.34 -6.65
C MET A 38 -2.30 -2.25 -6.89
N THR A 39 -1.90 -1.43 -7.85
CA THR A 39 -0.48 -1.11 -8.08
C THR A 39 -0.24 0.39 -7.90
N VAL A 40 0.82 0.73 -7.18
CA VAL A 40 1.29 2.11 -7.01
C VAL A 40 2.77 2.21 -7.35
N GLU A 41 3.20 3.33 -7.92
CA GLU A 41 4.61 3.69 -8.04
C GLU A 41 5.02 4.58 -6.86
N GLY A 42 6.09 4.21 -6.16
CA GLY A 42 6.58 4.93 -4.99
C GLY A 42 7.43 4.07 -4.06
N LYS A 43 7.53 4.49 -2.79
CA LYS A 43 8.32 3.80 -1.77
C LYS A 43 7.57 3.69 -0.45
N ILE A 44 7.74 2.55 0.24
CA ILE A 44 7.27 2.41 1.63
C ILE A 44 8.13 3.31 2.53
N VAL A 45 7.49 4.11 3.36
CA VAL A 45 8.17 5.01 4.29
C VAL A 45 7.98 4.62 5.75
N GLU A 46 6.87 3.96 6.10
CA GLU A 46 6.57 3.55 7.47
C GLU A 46 5.68 2.30 7.50
N LEU A 47 5.93 1.44 8.48
CA LEU A 47 5.10 0.28 8.83
C LEU A 47 4.75 0.37 10.33
N ASP A 48 3.52 0.79 10.63
CA ASP A 48 2.97 0.80 11.98
C ASP A 48 2.11 -0.47 12.18
N LEU A 49 2.77 -1.54 12.63
CA LEU A 49 2.14 -2.84 12.81
C LEU A 49 1.20 -2.90 14.03
N GLU A 50 1.33 -1.97 14.98
CA GLU A 50 0.42 -1.87 16.13
C GLU A 50 -0.91 -1.25 15.69
N LYS A 51 -0.86 -0.23 14.82
CA LYS A 51 -2.05 0.40 14.24
C LYS A 51 -2.51 -0.23 12.93
N HIS A 52 -1.91 -1.34 12.51
CA HIS A 52 -2.23 -2.01 11.25
C HIS A 52 -2.19 -1.06 10.05
N SER A 53 -1.18 -0.20 9.97
CA SER A 53 -1.07 0.87 8.98
C SER A 53 0.27 0.83 8.25
N ILE A 54 0.23 1.02 6.93
CA ILE A 54 1.41 1.13 6.06
C ILE A 54 1.34 2.46 5.32
N PHE A 55 2.46 3.18 5.26
CA PHE A 55 2.53 4.46 4.55
C PHE A 55 3.48 4.38 3.37
N ILE A 56 3.00 4.86 2.22
CA ILE A 56 3.72 4.91 0.94
C ILE A 56 3.87 6.37 0.51
N GLU A 57 5.09 6.79 0.18
CA GLU A 57 5.28 8.01 -0.60
C GLU A 57 5.06 7.66 -2.08
N VAL A 58 3.98 8.17 -2.66
CA VAL A 58 3.59 7.91 -4.05
C VAL A 58 4.28 8.92 -4.98
N ASP A 59 4.89 8.43 -6.06
CA ASP A 59 5.61 9.24 -7.04
C ASP A 59 4.65 10.07 -7.92
N GLU A 60 5.19 11.08 -8.62
CA GLU A 60 4.40 11.98 -9.50
C GLU A 60 3.64 11.25 -10.63
N LYS A 61 4.02 10.01 -10.94
CA LYS A 61 3.35 9.13 -11.92
C LYS A 61 2.09 8.44 -11.38
N GLY A 62 1.88 8.45 -10.06
CA GLY A 62 0.61 8.08 -9.42
C GLY A 62 0.20 6.61 -9.52
N LEU A 63 -1.08 6.36 -9.17
CA LEU A 63 -1.74 5.05 -9.23
C LEU A 63 -1.67 4.45 -10.64
N VAL A 64 -1.12 3.24 -10.75
CA VAL A 64 -1.13 2.47 -11.99
C VAL A 64 -2.32 1.52 -11.93
N LYS A 65 -3.38 1.85 -12.70
CA LYS A 65 -4.59 1.02 -12.81
C LYS A 65 -4.32 -0.31 -13.52
#